data_AF-A0A0L0FUW7-F1
#
_entry.id   AF-A0A0L0FUW7-F1
#
_cell.length_a   1.000
_cell.length_b   1.000
_cell.length_c   1.000
_cell.angle_alpha   90.00
_cell.angle_beta   90.00
_cell.angle_gamma   90.00
#
_symmetry.space_group_name_H-M   'P 1'
#
loop_
_entity.id
_entity.type
_entity.pdbx_description
1 polymer ?
#
loop_
_entity_poly.entity_id
_entity_poly.type
_entity_poly.pdbx_seq_one_letter_code
_entity_poly.pdbx_strand_id
1 'polypeptide(L)'
;MSTYTDDECAAVGLPAGRSGVIIKWNVEKGSNLYLGQEVCVYKYEVLNKETQNIETRQKKLKTGVAGIVARIVVKENEAIGSNQPAVMIKEECKHELVSMGICNECEADVTL
;
A
#
# COMPACT_ATOMS: atom_id res chain seq x y z
N MET A 1 -5.40 14.99 27.07
CA MET A 1 -5.80 13.63 26.62
C MET A 1 -5.95 13.67 25.12
N SER A 2 -5.06 13.00 24.39
CA SER A 2 -5.25 12.47 23.03
C SER A 2 -3.98 11.68 22.68
N THR A 3 -3.83 10.50 23.26
CA THR A 3 -2.83 9.51 22.85
C THR A 3 -3.41 8.75 21.65
N TYR A 4 -3.15 9.26 20.45
CA TYR A 4 -3.22 8.40 19.27
C TYR A 4 -1.96 7.56 19.29
N THR A 5 -2.04 6.32 19.77
CA THR A 5 -1.05 5.30 19.42
C THR A 5 -1.28 4.99 17.96
N ASP A 6 -0.63 5.76 17.09
CA ASP A 6 -0.58 5.55 15.65
C ASP A 6 0.24 4.30 15.42
N ASP A 7 -0.46 3.17 15.27
CA ASP A 7 0.08 1.95 14.73
C ASP A 7 0.45 2.27 13.27
N GLU A 8 1.67 2.78 13.03
CA GLU A 8 2.08 3.43 11.77
C GLU A 8 1.76 2.56 10.55
N CYS A 9 0.64 2.88 9.89
CA CYS A 9 0.16 2.16 8.73
C CYS A 9 0.40 2.98 7.47
N ALA A 10 1.33 2.55 6.63
CA ALA A 10 1.53 3.09 5.30
C ALA A 10 0.30 2.85 4.41
N ALA A 11 -0.22 3.95 3.86
CA ALA A 11 -1.26 3.92 2.86
C ALA A 11 -0.67 3.75 1.45
N VAL A 12 -1.06 2.70 0.75
CA VAL A 12 -0.71 2.51 -0.68
C VAL A 12 -1.96 2.76 -1.53
N GLY A 13 -1.87 3.74 -2.41
CA GLY A 13 -2.93 4.15 -3.34
C GLY A 13 -2.45 4.14 -4.79
N LEU A 14 -3.36 4.50 -5.71
CA LEU A 14 -2.98 4.71 -7.10
C LEU A 14 -2.00 5.89 -7.21
N PRO A 15 -1.11 5.88 -8.22
CA PRO A 15 -0.20 7.00 -8.46
C PRO A 15 -0.96 8.31 -8.64
N ALA A 16 -0.36 9.41 -8.18
CA ALA A 16 -0.95 10.73 -8.16
C ALA A 16 -1.59 11.10 -9.52
N GLY A 17 -2.79 11.68 -9.45
CA GLY A 17 -3.53 12.13 -10.63
C GLY A 17 -4.18 11.01 -11.46
N ARG A 18 -4.16 9.75 -11.00
CA ARG A 18 -4.89 8.65 -11.66
C ARG A 18 -6.04 8.15 -10.80
N SER A 19 -7.21 8.07 -11.40
CA SER A 19 -8.31 7.24 -10.94
C SER A 19 -8.31 5.92 -11.71
N GLY A 20 -8.97 4.92 -11.14
CA GLY A 20 -9.07 3.62 -11.79
C GLY A 20 -10.04 2.70 -11.08
N VAL A 21 -10.15 1.48 -11.58
CA VAL A 21 -10.95 0.43 -10.97
C VAL A 21 -10.04 -0.73 -10.64
N ILE A 22 -10.10 -1.22 -9.41
CA ILE A 22 -9.34 -2.41 -9.02
C ILE A 22 -9.98 -3.62 -9.73
N ILE A 23 -9.21 -4.33 -10.53
CA ILE A 23 -9.69 -5.51 -11.27
C ILE A 23 -9.53 -6.74 -10.41
N LYS A 24 -8.36 -6.86 -9.78
CA LYS A 24 -7.98 -8.04 -9.02
C LYS A 24 -7.01 -7.72 -7.90
N TRP A 25 -7.27 -8.23 -6.70
CA TRP A 25 -6.27 -8.25 -5.62
C TRP A 25 -5.42 -9.52 -5.71
N ASN A 26 -4.10 -9.37 -5.54
CA ASN A 26 -3.17 -10.50 -5.44
C ASN A 26 -2.71 -10.76 -4.00
N VAL A 27 -3.24 -9.99 -3.06
CA VAL A 27 -2.90 -10.02 -1.65
C VAL A 27 -4.20 -9.96 -0.86
N GLU A 28 -4.16 -10.44 0.37
CA GLU A 28 -5.28 -10.41 1.30
C GLU A 28 -4.84 -9.85 2.65
N LYS A 29 -5.81 -9.58 3.54
CA LYS A 29 -5.49 -9.14 4.90
C LYS A 29 -4.58 -10.19 5.56
N GLY A 30 -3.47 -9.73 6.14
CA GLY A 30 -2.47 -10.59 6.77
C GLY A 30 -1.38 -11.09 5.84
N SER A 31 -1.44 -10.82 4.53
CA SER A 31 -0.34 -11.16 3.62
C SER A 31 0.91 -10.33 3.91
N ASN A 32 2.09 -10.97 3.92
CA ASN A 32 3.37 -10.29 3.94
C ASN A 32 3.69 -9.68 2.55
N LEU A 33 4.14 -8.43 2.57
CA LEU A 33 4.52 -7.66 1.42
C LEU A 33 6.00 -7.32 1.46
N TYR A 34 6.67 -7.49 0.31
CA TYR A 34 8.04 -7.04 0.10
C TYR A 34 8.05 -5.75 -0.72
N LEU A 35 9.11 -4.96 -0.58
CA LEU A 35 9.28 -3.73 -1.35
C LEU A 35 9.24 -4.02 -2.86
N GLY A 36 8.37 -3.31 -3.58
CA GLY A 36 8.15 -3.51 -5.02
C GLY A 36 7.25 -4.70 -5.37
N GLN A 37 6.70 -5.43 -4.39
CA GLN A 37 5.76 -6.52 -4.65
C GLN A 37 4.45 -5.99 -5.26
N GLU A 38 3.90 -6.76 -6.20
CA GLU A 38 2.60 -6.48 -6.79
C GLU A 38 1.48 -6.76 -5.79
N VAL A 39 0.63 -5.76 -5.59
CA VAL A 39 -0.47 -5.80 -4.63
C VAL A 39 -1.79 -6.08 -5.33
N CYS A 40 -2.03 -5.40 -6.45
CA CYS A 40 -3.25 -5.56 -7.24
C CYS A 40 -3.05 -5.17 -8.70
N VAL A 41 -4.03 -5.49 -9.53
CA VAL A 41 -4.14 -4.99 -10.90
C VAL A 41 -5.31 -4.01 -10.97
N TYR A 42 -5.09 -2.84 -11.56
CA TYR A 42 -6.13 -1.84 -11.79
C TYR A 42 -6.23 -1.48 -13.28
N LYS A 43 -7.43 -1.11 -13.71
CA LYS A 43 -7.67 -0.46 -15.01
C LYS A 43 -7.82 1.04 -14.83
N TYR A 44 -7.35 1.80 -15.80
CA TYR A 44 -7.49 3.24 -15.86
C TYR A 44 -7.75 3.64 -17.31
N GLU A 45 -8.48 4.73 -17.48
CA GLU A 45 -8.77 5.30 -18.79
C GLU A 45 -7.71 6.34 -19.14
N VAL A 46 -7.30 6.35 -20.41
CA VAL A 46 -6.37 7.34 -20.94
C VAL A 46 -6.90 7.86 -22.26
N LEU A 47 -6.89 9.18 -22.43
CA LEU A 47 -7.22 9.80 -23.71
C LEU A 47 -6.05 9.60 -24.66
N ASN A 48 -6.29 8.87 -25.75
CA ASN A 48 -5.35 8.78 -26.85
C ASN A 48 -5.39 10.11 -27.64
N LYS A 49 -4.29 10.85 -27.61
CA LYS A 49 -4.21 12.18 -28.24
C LYS A 49 -4.24 12.13 -29.77
N GLU A 50 -3.87 11.00 -30.36
CA GLU A 50 -3.81 10.83 -31.82
C GLU A 50 -5.18 10.46 -32.39
N THR A 51 -5.90 9.56 -31.72
CA THR A 51 -7.21 9.08 -32.18
C THR A 51 -8.39 9.80 -31.52
N GLN A 52 -8.12 10.67 -30.52
CA GLN A 52 -9.11 11.31 -29.65
C GLN A 52 -10.08 10.34 -28.95
N ASN A 53 -9.75 9.05 -28.89
CA ASN A 53 -10.55 8.03 -28.23
C ASN A 53 -10.06 7.75 -26.81
N ILE A 54 -10.98 7.32 -25.94
CA ILE A 54 -10.66 6.86 -24.59
C ILE A 54 -10.24 5.39 -24.69
N GLU A 55 -9.02 5.10 -24.27
CA GLU A 55 -8.50 3.73 -24.19
C GLU A 55 -8.47 3.27 -22.73
N THR A 56 -8.99 2.07 -22.47
CA THR A 56 -8.83 1.42 -21.16
C THR A 56 -7.51 0.67 -21.13
N ARG A 57 -6.62 1.03 -20.19
CA ARG A 57 -5.34 0.33 -19.96
C ARG A 57 -5.34 -0.33 -18.59
N GLN A 58 -4.58 -1.41 -18.46
CA GLN A 58 -4.36 -2.09 -17.19
C GLN A 58 -2.94 -1.83 -16.70
N LYS A 59 -2.76 -1.73 -15.38
CA LYS A 59 -1.45 -1.61 -14.75
C LYS A 59 -1.44 -2.32 -13.40
N LYS A 60 -0.27 -2.86 -13.08
CA LYS A 60 0.03 -3.50 -11.80
C LYS A 60 0.39 -2.42 -10.78
N LEU A 61 -0.28 -2.43 -9.64
CA LEU A 61 0.08 -1.60 -8.48
C LEU A 61 1.12 -2.37 -7.66
N LYS A 62 2.23 -1.71 -7.36
CA LYS A 62 3.31 -2.25 -6.54
C LYS A 62 3.41 -1.46 -5.26
N THR A 63 3.70 -2.12 -4.14
CA THR A 63 3.93 -1.45 -2.87
C THR A 63 5.33 -0.80 -2.86
N GLY A 64 5.43 0.40 -2.29
CA GLY A 64 6.71 1.06 -2.00
C GLY A 64 7.30 0.68 -0.64
N VAL A 65 6.55 -0.06 0.17
CA VAL A 65 6.89 -0.44 1.54
C VAL A 65 6.81 -1.95 1.73
N ALA A 66 7.58 -2.47 2.68
CA ALA A 66 7.48 -3.85 3.14
C ALA A 66 6.69 -3.89 4.46
N GLY A 67 5.96 -4.98 4.71
CA GLY A 67 5.16 -5.13 5.92
C GLY A 67 3.97 -6.05 5.70
N ILE A 68 2.95 -5.94 6.54
CA ILE A 68 1.79 -6.83 6.51
C ILE A 68 0.54 -6.05 6.08
N VAL A 69 -0.26 -6.62 5.18
CA VAL A 69 -1.54 -6.03 4.78
C VAL A 69 -2.48 -5.95 5.99
N ALA A 70 -2.69 -4.74 6.53
CA ALA A 70 -3.57 -4.51 7.66
C ALA A 70 -5.03 -4.55 7.22
N ARG A 71 -5.35 -3.90 6.09
CA ARG A 71 -6.71 -3.80 5.56
C ARG A 71 -6.73 -3.39 4.09
N ILE A 72 -7.58 -4.04 3.31
CA ILE A 72 -7.98 -3.59 1.97
C ILE A 72 -9.13 -2.58 2.11
N VAL A 73 -8.97 -1.39 1.54
CA VAL A 73 -9.94 -0.28 1.63
C VAL A 73 -10.91 -0.31 0.47
N VAL A 74 -10.44 -0.73 -0.72
CA VAL A 74 -11.22 -0.75 -1.96
C VAL A 74 -11.43 -2.18 -2.43
N LYS A 75 -12.68 -2.56 -2.72
CA LYS A 75 -13.01 -3.92 -3.19
C LYS A 75 -12.66 -4.11 -4.66
N GLU A 76 -12.63 -5.35 -5.11
CA GLU A 76 -12.55 -5.65 -6.54
C GLU A 76 -13.78 -5.07 -7.26
N ASN A 77 -13.55 -4.57 -8.46
CA ASN A 77 -14.50 -3.86 -9.31
C ASN A 77 -14.99 -2.50 -8.79
N GLU A 78 -14.47 -2.03 -7.66
CA GLU A 78 -14.74 -0.68 -7.16
C GLU A 78 -13.80 0.35 -7.78
N ALA A 79 -14.32 1.55 -8.01
CA ALA A 79 -13.55 2.70 -8.45
C ALA A 79 -12.80 3.33 -7.28
N ILE A 80 -11.57 3.77 -7.54
CA ILE A 80 -10.73 4.51 -6.61
C ILE A 80 -10.30 5.81 -7.25
N GLY A 81 -10.43 6.90 -6.49
CA GLY A 81 -10.01 8.23 -6.90
C GLY A 81 -8.49 8.43 -6.82
N SER A 82 -8.02 9.50 -7.46
CA SER A 82 -6.66 9.98 -7.25
C SER A 82 -6.44 10.32 -5.78
N ASN A 83 -5.28 9.93 -5.25
CA ASN A 83 -4.86 10.14 -3.85
C ASN A 83 -5.71 9.42 -2.78
N GLN A 84 -6.58 8.47 -3.16
CA GLN A 84 -7.24 7.62 -2.17
C GLN A 84 -6.40 6.37 -1.87
N PRO A 85 -6.33 5.95 -0.60
CA PRO A 85 -5.66 4.71 -0.23
C PRO A 85 -6.44 3.50 -0.76
N ALA A 86 -5.76 2.60 -1.46
CA ALA A 86 -6.34 1.33 -1.90
C ALA A 86 -6.21 0.27 -0.81
N VAL A 87 -5.07 0.27 -0.11
CA VAL A 87 -4.72 -0.68 0.94
C VAL A 87 -3.92 0.01 2.04
N MET A 88 -4.11 -0.43 3.27
CA MET A 88 -3.32 -0.05 4.44
C MET A 88 -2.36 -1.19 4.78
N ILE A 89 -1.08 -0.85 4.93
CA ILE A 89 0.00 -1.79 5.26
C ILE A 89 0.55 -1.38 6.60
N LYS A 90 0.57 -2.32 7.55
CA LYS A 90 1.31 -2.13 8.80
C LYS A 90 2.78 -2.35 8.46
N GLU A 91 3.57 -1.29 8.50
CA GLU A 91 5.00 -1.40 8.21
C GLU A 91 5.64 -2.25 9.30
N GLU A 92 6.33 -3.32 8.88
CA GLU A 92 7.24 -3.99 9.79
C GLU A 92 8.50 -3.12 9.83
N CYS A 93 8.84 -2.61 11.01
CA CYS A 93 9.99 -1.73 11.19
C CYS A 93 11.21 -2.26 10.42
N LYS A 94 11.81 -1.41 9.58
CA LYS A 94 13.08 -1.66 8.88
C LYS A 94 14.28 -1.63 9.83
N HIS A 95 14.15 -2.19 11.02
CA HIS A 95 15.32 -2.46 11.84
C HIS A 95 15.94 -3.75 11.31
N GLU A 96 16.92 -3.62 10.41
CA GLU A 96 17.84 -4.70 10.00
C GLU A 96 18.66 -5.29 11.19
N LEU A 97 18.27 -5.05 12.44
CA LEU A 97 19.05 -5.33 13.65
C LEU A 97 18.29 -6.11 14.73
N VAL A 98 17.10 -6.67 14.45
CA VAL A 98 16.48 -7.67 15.35
C VAL A 98 16.98 -9.08 15.01
N SER A 99 18.30 -9.22 14.97
CA SER A 99 18.98 -10.53 15.12
C SER A 99 20.22 -10.44 16.01
N MET A 100 20.50 -9.27 16.60
CA MET A 100 21.63 -9.07 17.53
C MET A 100 21.32 -8.12 18.70
N GLY A 101 20.08 -8.12 19.20
CA GLY A 101 19.83 -7.89 20.64
C GLY A 101 20.02 -6.50 21.26
N ILE A 102 20.06 -5.37 20.54
CA ILE A 102 20.07 -4.02 21.15
C ILE A 102 19.37 -3.00 20.23
N CYS A 103 18.28 -2.36 20.67
CA CYS A 103 17.81 -1.09 20.06
C CYS A 103 18.52 0.06 20.79
N ASN A 104 19.27 0.89 20.05
CA ASN A 104 20.02 2.02 20.63
C ASN A 104 19.38 3.40 20.31
N GLU A 105 18.16 3.43 19.78
CA GLU A 105 17.38 4.66 19.53
C GLU A 105 15.96 4.62 20.12
N CYS A 106 15.57 3.48 20.67
CA CYS A 106 14.39 3.35 21.50
C CYS A 106 14.92 3.24 22.94
N GLU A 107 14.94 4.33 23.71
CA GLU A 107 15.15 4.28 25.18
C GLU A 107 13.96 3.58 25.90
N ALA A 108 13.36 2.58 25.25
CA ALA A 108 12.43 1.66 25.85
C ALA A 108 13.24 0.58 26.55
N ASP A 109 13.43 0.80 27.84
CA ASP A 109 13.91 -0.19 28.80
C ASP A 109 13.09 -1.49 28.63
N VAL A 110 13.75 -2.54 28.14
CA VAL A 110 13.25 -3.92 28.20
C VAL A 110 13.90 -4.60 29.40
N THR A 111 13.53 -4.17 30.61
CA THR A 111 13.72 -4.98 31.81
C THR A 111 12.48 -5.81 32.11
N LEU A 112 12.64 -7.12 32.00
CA LEU A 112 12.40 -8.04 33.11
C LEU A 112 13.36 -9.23 32.97
#